data_AF-A0A417YCU3-F1
#
_entry.id   AF-A0A417YCU3-F1
#
_cell.length_a   1.000
_cell.length_b   1.000
_cell.length_c   1.000
_cell.angle_alpha   90.00
_cell.angle_beta   90.00
_cell.angle_gamma   90.00
#
_symmetry.space_group_name_H-M   'P 1'
#
loop_
_entity.id
_entity.type
_entity.pdbx_description
1 polymer ?
#
loop_
_entity_poly.entity_id
_entity_poly.type
_entity_poly.pdbx_seq_one_letter_code
_entity_poly.pdbx_strand_id
1 'polypeptide(L)' 'MLDTICFFCKNKFTINHSDSQYYKIKKGENKYYICKSCNNSFQQEAINKTGISPDQIDDYDKFFRYK' A
#
# COMPACT_ATOMS: atom_id res chain seq x y z
N MET A 1 -6.42 -3.73 17.07
CA MET A 1 -5.58 -2.63 16.57
C MET A 1 -4.11 -3.04 16.68
N LEU A 2 -3.22 -2.42 15.91
CA LEU A 2 -1.77 -2.66 15.89
C LEU A 2 -1.08 -1.34 15.61
N ASP A 3 -0.13 -0.96 16.46
CA ASP A 3 0.70 0.22 16.26
C ASP A 3 1.91 -0.11 15.39
N THR A 4 2.18 0.73 14.40
CA THR A 4 3.24 0.54 13.42
C THR A 4 3.79 1.88 12.94
N ILE A 5 4.93 1.84 12.27
CA ILE A 5 5.61 3.01 11.73
C ILE A 5 5.67 2.85 10.21
N CYS A 6 5.25 3.86 9.47
CA CYS A 6 5.38 3.85 8.01
C CYS A 6 6.86 3.81 7.62
N PHE A 7 7.23 2.88 6.75
CA PHE A 7 8.61 2.70 6.32
C PHE A 7 9.19 3.94 5.62
N PHE A 8 8.37 4.69 4.89
CA PHE A 8 8.83 5.86 4.14
C PHE A 8 8.78 7.16 4.96
N CYS A 9 7.59 7.57 5.40
CA CYS A 9 7.44 8.86 6.09
C CYS A 9 7.78 8.82 7.58
N LYS A 10 8.09 7.64 8.15
CA LYS A 10 8.46 7.43 9.57
C LYS A 10 7.44 7.89 10.61
N ASN A 11 6.24 8.28 10.18
CA ASN A 11 5.13 8.62 11.06
C ASN A 11 4.53 7.36 11.71
N LYS A 12 3.99 7.53 12.91
CA LYS A 12 3.28 6.47 13.66
C LYS A 12 1.84 6.33 13.18
N PHE A 13 1.36 5.10 13.10
CA PHE A 13 0.00 4.76 12.71
C PHE A 13 -0.54 3.65 13.59
N THR A 14 -1.84 3.70 13.87
CA THR A 14 -2.59 2.61 14.49
C THR A 14 -3.50 2.01 13.44
N ILE A 15 -3.20 0.79 13.01
CA ILE A 15 -3.97 0.06 12.00
C ILE A 15 -4.89 -0.98 12.64
N ASN A 16 -5.98 -1.33 11.98
CA ASN A 16 -6.95 -2.32 12.47
C ASN A 16 -7.34 -3.29 11.34
N HIS A 17 -8.26 -4.22 11.59
CA HIS A 17 -8.64 -5.25 10.61
C HIS A 17 -9.21 -4.72 9.28
N SER A 18 -9.62 -3.44 9.21
CA SER A 18 -10.03 -2.78 7.97
C SER A 18 -8.84 -2.34 7.11
N ASP A 19 -7.63 -2.29 7.66
CA ASP A 19 -6.41 -2.02 6.89
C ASP A 19 -5.96 -3.31 6.19
N SER A 20 -5.75 -3.25 4.87
CA SER A 20 -5.39 -4.42 4.06
C SER A 20 -4.04 -5.03 4.46
N GLN A 21 -3.16 -4.28 5.12
CA GLN A 21 -1.86 -4.75 5.59
C GLN A 21 -1.91 -5.32 7.00
N TYR A 22 -3.00 -5.11 7.75
CA TYR A 22 -3.10 -5.49 9.17
C TYR A 22 -2.76 -6.96 9.42
N TYR A 23 -3.40 -7.87 8.69
CA TYR A 23 -3.18 -9.30 8.87
C TYR A 23 -1.79 -9.73 8.41
N LYS A 24 -1.28 -9.17 7.31
CA LYS A 24 0.06 -9.48 6.77
C LYS A 24 1.15 -9.09 7.76
N ILE A 25 1.03 -7.91 8.37
CA ILE A 25 1.98 -7.44 9.38
C ILE A 25 1.83 -8.26 10.67
N LYS A 26 0.60 -8.47 11.14
CA LYS A 26 0.33 -9.23 12.37
C LYS A 26 0.84 -10.67 12.32
N LYS A 27 0.74 -11.33 11.16
CA LYS A 27 1.25 -12.70 10.92
C LYS A 27 2.76 -12.74 10.68
N GLY A 28 3.40 -11.59 10.47
CA GLY A 28 4.82 -11.51 10.10
C GLY A 28 5.12 -11.83 8.63
N GLU A 29 4.11 -11.89 7.76
CA GLU A 29 4.27 -12.06 6.31
C GLU A 29 4.90 -10.81 5.68
N ASN A 30 4.52 -9.62 6.18
CA ASN A 30 5.11 -8.34 5.78
C ASN A 30 5.80 -7.66 6.95
N LYS A 31 7.10 -7.40 6.81
CA LYS A 31 7.91 -6.73 7.85
C LYS A 31 7.62 -5.23 7.98
N TYR A 32 7.23 -4.58 6.89
CA TYR A 32 7.10 -3.14 6.81
C TYR A 32 5.66 -2.72 6.52
N TYR A 33 5.23 -1.65 7.19
CA TYR A 33 3.98 -0.97 6.90
C TYR A 33 4.24 0.21 5.96
N ILE A 34 3.37 0.40 4.97
CA ILE A 34 3.39 1.55 4.07
C ILE A 34 2.05 2.26 4.21
N CYS A 35 2.04 3.51 4.66
CA CYS A 35 0.79 4.25 4.77
C CYS A 35 0.21 4.57 3.38
N LYS A 36 -1.12 4.75 3.32
CA LYS A 36 -1.85 5.03 2.08
C LYS A 36 -1.29 6.23 1.30
N SER A 37 -0.88 7.30 2.00
CA SER A 37 -0.30 8.48 1.37
C SER A 37 1.03 8.16 0.66
N CYS A 38 1.94 7.45 1.33
CA CYS A 38 3.20 7.05 0.71
C CYS A 38 2.96 6.10 -0.46
N ASN A 39 2.07 5.11 -0.29
CA ASN A 39 1.74 4.16 -1.35
C ASN A 39 1.24 4.88 -2.62
N ASN A 40 0.30 5.81 -2.45
CA ASN A 40 -0.26 6.58 -3.57
C ASN A 40 0.79 7.49 -4.22
N SER A 41 1.63 8.15 -3.41
CA SER A 41 2.67 9.06 -3.92
C SER A 41 3.66 8.32 -4.82
N PHE A 42 4.13 7.13 -4.41
CA PHE A 42 5.04 6.32 -5.22
C PHE A 42 4.39 5.85 -6.52
N GLN A 43 3.13 5.43 -6.46
CA GLN A 43 2.40 5.00 -7.65
C GLN A 43 2.26 6.15 -8.67
N GLN A 44 1.90 7.35 -8.20
CA GLN A 44 1.81 8.53 -9.07
C GLN A 44 3.17 8.95 -9.63
N GLU A 45 4.25 8.89 -8.83
CA GLU A 45 5.60 9.16 -9.31
C GLU A 45 6.01 8.19 -10.43
N ALA A 46 5.71 6.90 -10.27
CA ALA A 46 5.99 5.88 -11.28
C ALA A 46 5.22 6.18 -12.58
N ILE A 47 3.93 6.49 -12.49
CA ILE A 47 3.09 6.86 -13.64
C ILE A 47 3.65 8.10 -14.34
N ASN A 48 4.03 9.14 -13.58
CA ASN A 48 4.58 10.38 -14.14
C ASN A 48 5.92 10.15 -14.86
N LYS A 49 6.74 9.22 -14.38
CA LYS A 49 8.04 8.89 -14.98
C LYS A 49 7.92 8.03 -16.23
N THR A 50 6.97 7.10 -16.27
CA THR A 50 6.87 6.11 -17.36
C THR A 50 5.79 6.45 -18.37
N GLY A 51 4.79 7.25 -17.98
CA GLY A 51 3.56 7.44 -18.74
C GLY A 51 2.65 6.22 -18.75
N ILE A 52 2.94 5.19 -17.94
CA ILE A 52 2.21 3.92 -17.91
C ILE A 52 1.39 3.83 -16.62
N SER A 53 0.07 3.79 -16.77
CA SER A 53 -0.86 3.47 -15.69
C SER A 53 -0.82 1.96 -15.38
N PRO A 54 -0.94 1.54 -14.11
CA PRO A 54 -1.09 0.15 -13.73
C PRO A 54 -2.17 -0.59 -14.51
N ASP A 55 -3.27 0.10 -14.83
CA ASP A 55 -4.40 -0.49 -15.56
C ASP A 55 -4.07 -0.76 -17.03
N GLN A 56 -2.96 -0.23 -17.55
CA GLN A 56 -2.43 -0.55 -18.88
C GLN A 56 -1.46 -1.75 -18.86
N ILE A 57 -1.03 -2.19 -17.67
CA ILE A 57 -0.17 -3.36 -17.49
C ILE A 57 -1.03 -4.61 -17.36
N ASP A 58 -2.12 -4.51 -16.59
CA ASP A 58 -3.09 -5.57 -16.38
C ASP A 58 -4.51 -4.99 -16.33
N ASP A 59 -5.26 -5.16 -17.42
CA ASP A 59 -6.63 -4.69 -17.57
C ASP A 59 -7.60 -5.29 -16.53
N TYR A 60 -7.23 -6.45 -15.96
CA TYR A 60 -8.06 -7.18 -15.01
C TYR A 60 -7.75 -6.87 -13.55
N ASP A 61 -6.56 -6.36 -13.24
CA ASP A 61 -6.13 -6.06 -11.87
C ASP A 61 -7.12 -5.13 -11.13
N LYS A 62 -7.74 -4.18 -11.85
CA LYS A 62 -8.76 -3.27 -11.30
C LYS A 62 -9.98 -3.99 -10.69
N PHE A 63 -10.32 -5.19 -11.16
CA PHE A 63 -11.42 -5.98 -10.60
C PHE A 63 -11.04 -6.74 -9.32
N PHE A 64 -9.74 -6.94 -9.09
CA PHE A 64 -9.22 -7.63 -7.91
C PHE A 64 -8.71 -6.66 -6.84
N ARG A 65 -8.32 -5.43 -7.21
CA ARG A 65 -7.69 -4.42 -6.33
C ARG A 65 -8.57 -3.97 -5.14
N TYR A 66 -9.89 -4.13 -5.23
CA TYR A 66 -10.88 -3.65 -4.25
C TYR A 66 -11.65 -4.78 -3.53
N LYS A 67 -11.23 -6.04 -3.71
CA LYS A 67 -11.78 -7.20 -3.00
C LYS A 67 -10.94 -7.52 -1.77
#